data_AF-J0L7V6-F1
#
_entry.id   AF-J0L7V6-F1
#
_cell.length_a   1.000
_cell.length_b   1.000
_cell.length_c   1.000
_cell.angle_alpha   90.00
_cell.angle_beta   90.00
_cell.angle_gamma   90.00
#
_symmetry.space_group_name_H-M   'P 1'
#
loop_
_entity.id
_entity.type
_entity.pdbx_description
1 polymer ?
#
loop_
_entity_poly.entity_id
_entity_poly.type
_entity_poly.pdbx_seq_one_letter_code
_entity_poly.pdbx_strand_id
1 'polypeptide(L)' 'MISAGFLETKTRKSSKYRTEKDENGKEVKIPILKEFKSLTEKGLEFGKNLISPKNQLETQPHYFEKRFSELLKKLENI' A
#
# COMPACT_ATOMS: atom_id res chain seq x y z
N MET A 1 5.72 -11.04 -4.80
CA MET A 1 5.14 -9.72 -5.20
C MET A 1 5.92 -8.54 -4.64
N ILE A 2 5.98 -8.33 -3.32
CA ILE A 2 6.77 -7.21 -2.74
C ILE A 2 8.28 -7.46 -2.91
N SER A 3 8.77 -8.62 -2.47
CA SER A 3 10.18 -9.02 -2.67
C SER A 3 10.61 -8.99 -4.14
N ALA A 4 9.70 -9.38 -5.04
CA ALA A 4 9.89 -9.38 -6.48
C ALA A 4 9.83 -7.97 -7.14
N GLY A 5 9.56 -6.93 -6.35
CA GLY A 5 9.52 -5.53 -6.79
C GLY A 5 8.27 -5.12 -7.57
N PHE A 6 7.21 -5.94 -7.60
CA PHE A 6 5.95 -5.62 -8.30
C PHE A 6 4.93 -4.89 -7.42
N LEU A 7 5.07 -4.99 -6.09
CA LEU A 7 4.26 -4.28 -5.11
C LEU A 7 5.14 -3.48 -4.17
N GLU A 8 4.62 -2.33 -3.77
CA GLU A 8 5.16 -1.49 -2.72
C GLU A 8 4.12 -1.30 -1.61
N THR A 9 4.61 -1.00 -0.41
CA THR A 9 3.78 -0.58 0.72
C THR A 9 3.81 0.94 0.80
N LYS A 10 2.62 1.56 0.74
CA LYS A 10 2.43 2.99 0.97
C LYS A 10 1.72 3.20 2.30
N THR A 11 1.94 4.37 2.89
CA THR A 11 1.29 4.77 4.14
C THR A 11 0.35 5.93 3.92
N ARG A 12 -0.75 5.94 4.66
CA ARG A 12 -1.62 7.11 4.81
C ARG A 12 -1.89 7.43 6.27
N LYS A 13 -2.31 8.67 6.54
CA LYS A 13 -2.81 9.05 7.85
C LYS A 13 -4.21 8.47 8.07
N SER A 14 -4.41 7.86 9.23
CA SER A 14 -5.73 7.52 9.75
C SER A 14 -6.43 8.79 10.24
N SER A 15 -7.76 8.77 10.29
CA SER A 15 -8.54 9.78 11.02
C SER A 15 -8.36 9.68 12.54
N LYS A 16 -7.80 8.56 13.02
CA LYS A 16 -7.48 8.32 14.44
C LYS A 16 -6.05 8.74 14.77
N TYR A 17 -5.88 9.11 16.02
CA TYR A 17 -4.61 9.50 16.63
C TYR A 17 -4.39 8.70 17.91
N ARG A 18 -3.13 8.55 18.30
CA ARG A 18 -2.77 8.13 19.66
C ARG A 18 -2.33 9.35 20.46
N THR A 19 -2.53 9.31 21.76
CA THR A 19 -2.08 10.38 22.65
C THR A 19 -0.90 9.86 23.46
N GLU A 20 0.19 10.59 23.45
CA GLU A 20 1.36 10.35 24.31
C GLU A 20 1.57 11.56 25.21
N LYS A 21 2.24 11.37 26.34
CA LYS A 21 2.66 12.47 27.22
C LYS A 21 4.11 12.81 26.88
N ASP A 22 4.39 14.07 26.61
CA ASP A 22 5.75 14.57 26.49
C ASP A 22 6.50 14.50 27.82
N GLU A 23 7.80 14.76 27.78
CA GLU A 23 8.68 14.93 28.95
C GLU A 23 8.13 15.90 30.02
N ASN A 24 7.32 16.88 29.63
CA ASN A 24 6.66 17.85 30.52
C ASN A 24 5.25 17.42 30.98
N GLY A 25 4.83 16.18 30.70
CA GLY A 25 3.52 15.65 31.05
C GLY A 25 2.36 16.16 30.18
N LYS A 26 2.64 16.96 29.15
CA LYS A 26 1.63 17.49 28.21
C LYS A 26 1.20 16.43 27.21
N GLU A 27 -0.10 16.33 26.94
CA GLU A 27 -0.66 15.42 25.94
C GLU A 27 -0.36 15.90 24.51
N VAL A 28 0.22 15.02 23.70
CA VAL A 28 0.50 15.21 22.27
C VAL A 28 -0.22 14.15 21.45
N LYS A 29 -0.87 14.60 20.38
CA LYS A 29 -1.56 13.73 19.41
C LYS A 29 -0.60 13.32 18.30
N ILE A 30 -0.37 12.01 18.18
CA ILE A 30 0.49 11.43 17.16
C ILE A 30 -0.41 10.75 16.10
N PRO A 31 -0.24 11.07 14.80
CA PRO A 31 -1.02 10.46 13.74
C PRO A 31 -0.75 8.97 13.64
N ILE A 32 -1.81 8.16 13.56
CA ILE A 32 -1.67 6.74 13.28
C ILE A 32 -1.54 6.56 11.77
N LEU A 33 -0.43 5.96 11.32
CA LEU A 33 -0.23 5.60 9.93
C LEU A 33 -0.86 4.23 9.65
N LYS A 34 -1.48 4.08 8.48
CA LYS A 34 -2.01 2.83 7.96
C LYS A 34 -1.33 2.49 6.65
N GLU A 35 -0.96 1.24 6.51
CA GLU A 35 -0.32 0.72 5.31
C GLU A 35 -1.34 0.18 4.32
N PHE A 36 -1.06 0.37 3.03
CA PHE A 36 -1.80 -0.22 1.93
C PHE A 36 -0.84 -0.59 0.80
N LYS A 37 -1.25 -1.52 -0.06
CA LYS A 37 -0.43 -2.00 -1.18
C LYS A 37 -0.72 -1.21 -2.44
N SER A 38 0.32 -0.98 -3.23
CA SER A 38 0.23 -0.33 -4.54
C SER A 38 1.15 -1.07 -5.50
N LEU A 39 0.78 -1.14 -6.77
CA LEU A 39 1.71 -1.53 -7.83
C LEU A 39 2.79 -0.47 -7.96
N THR A 40 4.03 -0.94 -8.06
CA THR A 40 5.19 -0.15 -8.50
C THR A 40 5.11 0.08 -10.01
N GLU A 41 6.02 0.87 -10.59
CA GLU A 41 6.12 1.04 -12.04
C GLU A 41 6.21 -0.31 -12.78
N LYS A 42 7.05 -1.22 -12.28
CA LYS A 42 7.16 -2.60 -12.80
C LYS A 42 5.84 -3.37 -12.65
N GLY A 43 5.11 -3.17 -11.55
CA GLY A 43 3.81 -3.81 -11.32
C GLY A 43 2.71 -3.31 -12.26
N LEU A 44 2.78 -2.06 -12.71
CA LEU A 44 1.78 -1.45 -13.60
C LEU A 44 1.76 -2.07 -15.01
N GLU A 45 2.80 -2.79 -15.42
CA GLU A 45 2.75 -3.60 -16.66
C GLU A 45 1.67 -4.70 -16.60
N PHE A 46 1.36 -5.17 -15.39
CA PHE A 46 0.45 -6.30 -15.14
C PHE A 46 -0.89 -5.87 -14.54
N GLY A 47 -1.11 -4.57 -14.34
CA GLY A 47 -2.33 -4.08 -13.71
C GLY A 47 -2.36 -2.57 -13.55
N LYS A 48 -3.31 -2.08 -12.77
CA LYS A 48 -3.47 -0.67 -12.43
C LYS A 48 -3.80 -0.49 -10.95
N ASN A 49 -3.43 0.66 -10.41
CA ASN A 49 -3.84 1.06 -9.08
C ASN A 49 -5.20 1.76 -9.15
N LEU A 50 -6.24 1.14 -8.60
CA LEU A 50 -7.56 1.75 -8.48
C LEU A 50 -7.71 2.36 -7.09
N ILE A 51 -8.48 3.45 -6.97
CA ILE A 51 -8.84 3.99 -5.66
C ILE A 51 -9.66 2.94 -4.90
N SER A 52 -9.34 2.71 -3.64
CA SER A 52 -10.04 1.75 -2.79
C SER A 52 -11.47 2.25 -2.51
N PRO A 53 -12.50 1.41 -2.70
CA PRO A 53 -13.88 1.78 -2.36
C PRO A 53 -14.06 1.98 -0.84
N LYS A 54 -13.18 1.40 -0.03
CA LYS A 54 -13.20 1.56 1.44
C LYS A 54 -12.53 2.85 1.89
N ASN A 55 -11.62 3.40 1.08
CA ASN A 55 -10.97 4.66 1.40
C ASN A 55 -10.34 5.36 0.19
N GLN A 56 -10.72 6.61 -0.03
CA GLN A 56 -10.23 7.40 -1.16
C GLN A 56 -8.74 7.75 -1.10
N LEU A 57 -8.11 7.67 0.08
CA LEU A 57 -6.67 7.89 0.27
C LEU A 57 -5.83 6.63 0.06
N GLU A 58 -6.46 5.50 -0.24
CA GLU A 58 -5.76 4.24 -0.52
C GLU A 58 -5.98 3.84 -1.98
N THR A 59 -4.96 3.25 -2.57
CA THR A 59 -5.10 2.50 -3.82
C THR A 59 -5.15 1.00 -3.53
N GLN A 60 -5.70 0.24 -4.48
CA GLN A 60 -5.65 -1.21 -4.51
C GLN A 60 -5.14 -1.70 -5.87
N PRO A 61 -4.20 -2.66 -5.91
CA PRO A 61 -3.76 -3.30 -7.14
C PRO A 61 -4.91 -4.03 -7.81
N HIS A 62 -5.12 -3.77 -9.09
CA HIS A 62 -6.08 -4.48 -9.93
C HIS A 62 -5.36 -5.03 -11.16
N TYR A 63 -5.19 -6.35 -11.21
CA TYR A 63 -4.41 -7.01 -12.26
C TYR A 63 -5.21 -7.19 -13.55
N PHE A 64 -4.52 -7.10 -14.68
CA PHE A 64 -5.10 -7.44 -15.96
C PHE A 64 -5.14 -8.96 -16.11
N GLU A 65 -6.33 -9.51 -16.32
CA GLU A 65 -6.54 -10.96 -16.49
C GLU A 65 -5.61 -11.56 -17.55
N LYS A 66 -5.49 -10.89 -18.70
CA LYS A 66 -4.64 -11.31 -19.83
C LYS A 66 -3.15 -11.38 -19.52
N ARG A 67 -2.67 -10.63 -18.52
CA ARG A 67 -1.25 -10.54 -18.13
C ARG A 67 -0.95 -11.29 -16.84
N PHE A 68 -1.97 -11.82 -16.15
CA PHE A 68 -1.80 -12.46 -14.86
C PHE A 68 -0.93 -13.72 -14.94
N SER A 69 -1.11 -14.54 -15.98
CA SER A 69 -0.28 -15.73 -16.20
C SER A 69 1.20 -15.39 -16.43
N GLU A 70 1.49 -14.27 -17.12
CA GLU A 70 2.88 -13.80 -17.30
C GLU A 70 3.49 -13.31 -15.99
N LEU A 71 2.69 -12.60 -15.18
CA LEU A 71 3.09 -12.17 -13.84
C LEU A 71 3.45 -13.37 -12.95
N LEU A 72 2.62 -14.42 -12.93
CA LEU A 72 2.89 -15.63 -12.14
C LEU A 72 4.20 -16.30 -12.54
N LYS A 73 4.45 -16.46 -13.86
CA LYS A 73 5.72 -17.00 -14.36
C LYS A 73 6.91 -16.16 -13.89
N LYS A 74 6.80 -14.83 -13.87
CA LYS A 74 7.88 -13.97 -13.35
C LYS A 74 8.10 -14.13 -11.85
N LEU A 75 7.08 -14.50 -11.08
CA LEU A 75 7.19 -14.73 -9.64
C LEU A 75 7.78 -16.10 -9.30
N GLU A 76 7.55 -17.12 -10.14
CA GLU A 76 8.11 -18.46 -9.95
C GLU A 76 9.61 -18.53 -10.26
N ASN A 77 10.12 -17.60 -11.07
CA ASN A 77 11.53 -17.52 -11.48
C ASN A 77 12.38 -16.55 -10.62
N ILE A 78 11.92 -16.22 -9.41
CA ILE A 78 12.59 -15.35 -8.43
C ILE A 78 12.85 -16.15 -7.17
#